data_AF-D8T5Z6-F1
#
_entry.id   AF-D8T5Z6-F1
#
_cell.length_a   1.000
_cell.length_b   1.000
_cell.length_c   1.000
_cell.angle_alpha   90.00
_cell.angle_beta   90.00
_cell.angle_gamma   90.00
#
_symmetry.space_group_name_H-M   'P 1'
#
loop_
_entity.id
_entity.type
_entity.pdbx_description
1 polymer ?
#
loop_
_entity_poly.entity_id
_entity_poly.type
_entity_poly.pdbx_seq_one_letter_code
_entity_poly.pdbx_strand_id
1 'polypeptide(L)'
;MASTEGLVPITRDFLSRFYDRYPFEALAPGIAAADSQLREENERMSKHCAEESGNDLILDLSFDSPHKIDENLWKNREQVEEILYLLEKRHWPSTLNGPQMPDKLYKLALELQGLLKFIEDYQSFSSEKIFSMILTYMPQDFRASLIKQQRDRSEKKRQAEVETLLNGGGSIQEKYNLLWKQQMERRKQLVMLGSASGVYKTLIRFLVGVPQVLLDFVQQINDHNGPMEEQRERYGPPLYQLTQLGLHIRIFLTLWWKTFNRDTTAQDSRLDLLEESVKLYSSELKRFLTFLREVFEHSPFLISAEEAGTNGGKTMVNDFKETVISTGKTHEVLLPVDSEGSYVAWEFKLTSGKDVGFSVEYISSNGAKMQMLPYQRYDSHQGNFYSPGVGSYKLVWDNSYSTFYRKTVRYKVDAIPPVADAQKLEDQN
;
A
#
# COMPACT_ATOMS: atom_id res chain seq x y z
N MET A 1 9.10 23.15 1.41
CA MET A 1 9.64 21.78 1.49
C MET A 1 10.23 21.61 2.88
N ALA A 2 9.96 20.49 3.56
CA ALA A 2 10.70 20.17 4.78
C ALA A 2 12.18 20.00 4.40
N SER A 3 13.10 20.57 5.19
CA SER A 3 14.52 20.40 4.93
C SER A 3 14.87 18.92 5.10
N THR A 4 15.52 18.35 4.09
CA THR A 4 15.99 16.97 4.10
C THR A 4 17.43 16.86 4.60
N GLU A 5 18.01 18.01 4.95
CA GLU A 5 19.39 18.15 5.38
C GLU A 5 19.60 17.46 6.73
N GLY A 6 20.43 16.42 6.73
CA GLY A 6 20.76 15.67 7.93
C GLY A 6 19.73 14.60 8.35
N LEU A 7 18.77 14.18 7.52
CA LEU A 7 17.98 12.98 7.83
C LEU A 7 18.83 11.71 7.64
N VAL A 8 18.51 10.63 8.37
CA VAL A 8 19.15 9.31 8.25
C VAL A 8 18.13 8.17 8.43
N PRO A 9 18.43 6.93 7.97
CA PRO A 9 17.43 5.86 7.98
C PRO A 9 17.02 5.51 9.41
N ILE A 10 15.76 5.15 9.58
CA ILE A 10 15.27 4.73 10.88
C ILE A 10 16.01 3.45 11.31
N THR A 11 16.55 3.45 12.53
CA THR A 11 17.28 2.30 13.07
C THR A 11 16.39 1.50 14.01
N ARG A 12 16.75 0.22 14.22
CA ARG A 12 16.07 -0.64 15.19
C ARG A 12 16.14 -0.05 16.61
N ASP A 13 17.30 0.45 17.02
CA ASP A 13 17.50 1.08 18.34
C ASP A 13 16.62 2.33 18.54
N PHE A 14 16.47 3.15 17.50
CA PHE A 14 15.58 4.30 17.55
C PHE A 14 14.14 3.84 17.71
N LEU A 15 13.69 2.87 16.91
CA LEU A 15 12.34 2.32 17.01
C LEU A 15 12.07 1.70 18.38
N SER A 16 13.06 1.04 18.98
CA SER A 16 12.93 0.46 20.31
C SER A 16 12.61 1.55 21.35
N ARG A 17 13.41 2.63 21.39
CA ARG A 17 13.18 3.80 22.27
C ARG A 17 11.88 4.52 21.95
N PHE A 18 11.52 4.61 20.67
CA PHE A 18 10.28 5.23 20.24
C PHE A 18 9.08 4.43 20.79
N TYR A 19 9.10 3.11 20.62
CA TYR A 19 8.04 2.21 21.07
C TYR A 19 7.99 2.02 22.59
N ASP A 20 9.05 2.33 23.34
CA ASP A 20 8.99 2.39 24.81
C ASP A 20 7.93 3.38 25.31
N ARG A 21 7.60 4.40 24.50
CA ARG A 21 6.56 5.39 24.80
C ARG A 21 5.16 4.93 24.41
N TYR A 22 5.04 3.79 23.74
CA TYR A 22 3.77 3.22 23.27
C TYR A 22 3.64 1.77 23.75
N PRO A 23 3.56 1.51 25.06
CA PRO A 23 3.31 0.16 25.54
C PRO A 23 1.89 -0.28 25.14
N PHE A 24 1.78 -1.44 24.50
CA PHE A 24 0.47 -2.06 24.31
C PHE A 24 0.06 -2.74 25.62
N GLU A 25 -1.12 -2.39 26.12
CA GLU A 25 -1.72 -3.10 27.25
C GLU A 25 -2.08 -4.52 26.84
N ALA A 26 -1.73 -5.50 27.69
CA ALA A 26 -1.97 -6.91 27.46
C ALA A 26 -3.41 -7.19 27.00
N LEU A 27 -3.59 -8.26 26.23
CA LEU A 27 -4.91 -8.70 25.82
C LEU A 27 -5.80 -9.01 27.02
N ALA A 28 -7.10 -8.81 26.85
CA ALA A 28 -8.07 -9.15 27.89
C ALA A 28 -7.88 -10.61 28.37
N PRO A 29 -7.91 -10.89 29.68
CA PRO A 29 -7.69 -12.25 30.20
C PRO A 29 -8.64 -13.30 29.61
N GLY A 30 -9.84 -12.89 29.18
CA GLY A 30 -10.81 -13.75 28.53
C GLY A 30 -10.35 -14.32 27.18
N ILE A 31 -9.36 -13.72 26.51
CA ILE A 31 -8.87 -14.20 25.21
C ILE A 31 -8.27 -15.61 25.32
N ALA A 32 -7.38 -15.83 26.29
CA ALA A 32 -6.75 -17.14 26.48
C ALA A 32 -7.77 -18.20 26.93
N ALA A 33 -8.75 -17.80 27.75
CA ALA A 33 -9.82 -18.69 28.20
C ALA A 33 -10.75 -19.09 27.05
N ALA A 34 -11.19 -18.13 26.23
CA ALA A 34 -12.03 -18.38 25.06
C ALA A 34 -11.29 -19.25 24.04
N ASP A 35 -10.01 -18.96 23.77
CA ASP A 35 -9.17 -19.76 22.87
C ASP A 35 -9.07 -21.22 23.34
N SER A 36 -8.78 -21.43 24.64
CA SER A 36 -8.70 -22.78 25.21
C SER A 36 -10.03 -23.53 25.13
N GLN A 37 -11.15 -22.87 25.42
CA GLN A 37 -12.48 -23.49 25.36
C GLN A 37 -12.87 -23.85 23.92
N LEU A 38 -12.60 -22.97 22.95
CA LEU A 38 -12.83 -23.27 21.54
C LEU A 38 -11.98 -24.45 21.07
N ARG A 39 -10.70 -24.50 21.45
CA ARG A 39 -9.82 -25.61 21.09
C ARG A 39 -10.30 -26.95 21.66
N GLU A 40 -10.73 -26.97 22.93
CA GLU A 40 -11.28 -28.18 23.55
C GLU A 40 -12.55 -28.66 22.83
N GLU A 41 -13.47 -27.74 22.53
CA GLU A 41 -14.69 -28.07 21.77
C GLU A 41 -14.39 -28.50 20.33
N ASN A 42 -13.40 -27.88 19.68
CA ASN A 42 -12.95 -28.26 18.34
C ASN A 42 -12.40 -29.68 18.34
N GLU A 43 -11.52 -30.03 19.28
CA GLU A 43 -10.97 -31.38 19.41
C GLU A 43 -12.07 -32.40 19.68
N ARG A 44 -13.06 -32.06 20.53
CA ARG A 44 -14.22 -32.92 20.81
C ARG A 44 -15.04 -33.19 19.55
N MET A 45 -15.38 -32.15 18.79
CA MET A 45 -16.18 -32.29 17.56
C MET A 45 -15.39 -32.94 16.42
N SER A 46 -14.09 -32.65 16.30
CA SER A 46 -13.23 -33.22 15.24
C SER A 46 -13.09 -34.73 15.37
N LYS A 47 -12.95 -35.26 16.60
CA LYS A 47 -12.93 -36.72 16.85
C LYS A 47 -14.16 -37.42 16.24
N HIS A 48 -15.35 -36.86 16.45
CA HIS A 48 -16.58 -37.39 15.85
C HIS A 48 -16.61 -37.30 14.32
N CYS A 49 -16.01 -36.26 13.73
CA CYS A 49 -15.91 -36.14 12.27
C CYS A 49 -14.87 -37.09 11.65
N ALA A 50 -13.73 -37.28 12.33
CA ALA A 50 -12.61 -38.10 11.86
C ALA A 50 -12.98 -39.60 11.83
N GLU A 51 -13.75 -40.07 12.82
CA GLU A 51 -14.25 -41.45 12.89
C GLU A 51 -15.09 -41.86 11.66
N GLU A 52 -15.73 -40.91 10.99
CA GLU A 52 -16.59 -41.19 9.83
C GLU A 52 -15.93 -40.90 8.48
N SER A 53 -15.14 -39.82 8.39
CA SER A 53 -14.62 -39.31 7.12
C SER A 53 -13.14 -39.62 6.90
N GLY A 54 -12.41 -40.02 7.94
CA GLY A 54 -10.96 -40.21 7.91
C GLY A 54 -10.13 -38.92 7.77
N ASN A 55 -10.78 -37.76 7.67
CA ASN A 55 -10.11 -36.47 7.52
C ASN A 55 -10.14 -35.68 8.83
N ASP A 56 -8.99 -35.10 9.20
CA ASP A 56 -8.86 -34.17 10.31
C ASP A 56 -9.04 -32.73 9.83
N LEU A 57 -10.27 -32.23 9.98
CA LEU A 57 -10.63 -30.88 9.55
C LEU A 57 -9.88 -29.78 10.31
N ILE A 58 -9.38 -30.06 11.52
CA ILE A 58 -8.56 -29.09 12.24
C ILE A 58 -7.25 -28.93 11.48
N LEU A 59 -6.59 -30.03 11.11
CA LEU A 59 -5.34 -30.00 10.35
C LEU A 59 -5.52 -29.33 8.99
N ASP A 60 -6.62 -29.62 8.29
CA ASP A 60 -6.89 -29.05 6.96
C ASP A 60 -7.10 -27.53 6.98
N LEU A 61 -7.66 -26.99 8.06
CA LEU A 61 -8.00 -25.57 8.18
C LEU A 61 -6.93 -24.74 8.90
N SER A 62 -6.06 -25.39 9.68
CA SER A 62 -5.08 -24.72 10.52
C SER A 62 -3.96 -24.07 9.72
N PHE A 63 -3.44 -22.96 10.23
CA PHE A 63 -2.24 -22.31 9.70
C PHE A 63 -1.44 -21.62 10.79
N ASP A 64 -0.14 -21.53 10.59
CA ASP A 64 0.74 -20.76 11.47
C ASP A 64 0.50 -19.26 11.27
N SER A 65 0.33 -18.53 12.37
CA SER A 65 0.17 -17.07 12.31
C SER A 65 1.36 -16.44 11.58
N PRO A 66 1.12 -15.68 10.49
CA PRO A 66 2.20 -15.04 9.77
C PRO A 66 2.94 -14.05 10.67
N HIS A 67 4.27 -14.06 10.58
CA HIS A 67 5.14 -13.15 11.36
C HIS A 67 4.93 -11.69 10.95
N LYS A 68 4.67 -11.43 9.66
CA LYS A 68 4.47 -10.08 9.15
C LYS A 68 3.11 -9.53 9.56
N ILE A 69 3.08 -8.37 10.20
CA ILE A 69 1.85 -7.70 10.64
C ILE A 69 0.84 -7.53 9.50
N ASP A 70 1.27 -7.12 8.30
CA ASP A 70 0.35 -6.91 7.18
C ASP A 70 -0.22 -8.22 6.63
N GLU A 71 0.61 -9.26 6.47
CA GLU A 71 0.16 -10.60 6.11
C GLU A 71 -0.85 -11.15 7.13
N ASN A 72 -0.56 -10.92 8.41
CA ASN A 72 -1.42 -11.32 9.49
C ASN A 72 -2.78 -10.58 9.46
N LEU A 73 -2.80 -9.28 9.15
CA LEU A 73 -4.05 -8.53 8.95
C LEU A 73 -4.87 -9.07 7.76
N TRP A 74 -4.22 -9.49 6.68
CA TRP A 74 -4.90 -10.19 5.58
C TRP A 74 -5.51 -11.51 6.06
N LYS A 75 -4.81 -12.28 6.89
CA LYS A 75 -5.35 -13.50 7.50
C LYS A 75 -6.55 -13.25 8.41
N ASN A 76 -6.53 -12.18 9.22
CA ASN A 76 -7.69 -11.82 10.04
C ASN A 76 -8.91 -11.50 9.18
N ARG A 77 -8.73 -10.76 8.07
CA ARG A 77 -9.83 -10.49 7.14
C ARG A 77 -10.34 -11.77 6.46
N GLU A 78 -9.43 -12.67 6.05
CA GLU A 78 -9.78 -13.99 5.51
C GLU A 78 -10.64 -14.78 6.51
N GLN A 79 -10.22 -14.87 7.78
CA GLN A 79 -10.98 -15.61 8.80
C GLN A 79 -12.35 -14.96 9.06
N VAL A 80 -12.44 -13.63 9.11
CA VAL A 80 -13.72 -12.93 9.30
C VAL A 80 -14.66 -13.19 8.13
N GLU A 81 -14.18 -13.13 6.88
CA GLU A 81 -15.01 -13.43 5.71
C GLU A 81 -15.45 -14.90 5.66
N GLU A 82 -14.59 -15.83 6.02
CA GLU A 82 -14.92 -17.26 6.12
C GLU A 82 -15.99 -17.52 7.19
N ILE A 83 -15.90 -16.87 8.36
CA ILE A 83 -16.92 -16.96 9.40
C ILE A 83 -18.24 -16.36 8.90
N LEU A 84 -18.19 -15.19 8.25
CA LEU A 84 -19.36 -14.55 7.67
C LEU A 84 -20.04 -15.44 6.64
N TYR A 85 -19.27 -16.11 5.78
CA TYR A 85 -19.77 -17.08 4.82
C TYR A 85 -20.51 -18.23 5.51
N LEU A 86 -19.96 -18.80 6.58
CA LEU A 86 -20.62 -19.86 7.36
C LEU A 86 -21.88 -19.38 8.09
N LEU A 87 -21.97 -18.09 8.44
CA LEU A 87 -23.13 -17.47 9.07
C LEU A 87 -24.23 -17.09 8.07
N GLU A 88 -24.02 -17.23 6.77
CA GLU A 88 -25.08 -17.01 5.79
C GLU A 88 -26.16 -18.10 5.90
N LYS A 89 -27.44 -17.68 5.80
CA LYS A 89 -28.59 -18.58 6.00
C LYS A 89 -28.57 -19.84 5.13
N ARG A 90 -28.00 -19.77 3.92
CA ARG A 90 -27.90 -20.90 2.99
C ARG A 90 -26.99 -22.03 3.49
N HIS A 91 -26.11 -21.74 4.44
CA HIS A 91 -25.16 -22.69 5.03
C HIS A 91 -25.61 -23.22 6.39
N TRP A 92 -26.74 -22.74 6.90
CA TRP A 92 -27.24 -23.18 8.19
C TRP A 92 -27.72 -24.63 8.14
N PRO A 93 -27.55 -25.38 9.24
CA PRO A 93 -28.15 -26.70 9.38
C PRO A 93 -29.67 -26.66 9.19
N SER A 94 -30.22 -27.64 8.46
CA SER A 94 -31.65 -27.70 8.14
C SER A 94 -32.56 -27.87 9.36
N THR A 95 -32.04 -28.35 10.48
CA THR A 95 -32.78 -28.57 11.74
C THR A 95 -32.72 -27.38 12.69
N LEU A 96 -32.03 -26.29 12.32
CA LEU A 96 -31.92 -25.08 13.12
C LEU A 96 -33.31 -24.41 13.20
N ASN A 97 -34.04 -24.75 14.26
CA ASN A 97 -35.43 -24.36 14.49
C ASN A 97 -35.53 -23.46 15.74
N GLY A 98 -36.49 -22.53 15.73
CA GLY A 98 -36.74 -21.58 16.81
C GLY A 98 -36.22 -20.17 16.49
N PRO A 99 -36.88 -19.10 16.97
CA PRO A 99 -36.56 -17.72 16.56
C PRO A 99 -35.27 -17.15 17.20
N GLN A 100 -34.87 -17.62 18.37
CA GLN A 100 -33.80 -16.98 19.16
C GLN A 100 -32.38 -17.21 18.62
N MET A 101 -32.07 -18.42 18.16
CA MET A 101 -30.74 -18.76 17.62
C MET A 101 -30.45 -18.06 16.28
N PRO A 102 -31.36 -18.06 15.29
CA PRO A 102 -31.24 -17.22 14.10
C PRO A 102 -30.97 -15.74 14.39
N ASP A 103 -31.67 -15.16 15.36
CA ASP A 103 -31.51 -13.75 15.72
C ASP A 103 -30.12 -13.47 16.32
N LYS A 104 -29.60 -14.38 17.15
CA LYS A 104 -28.23 -14.27 17.68
C LYS A 104 -27.19 -14.39 16.56
N LEU A 105 -27.30 -15.39 15.68
CA LEU A 105 -26.38 -15.57 14.54
C LEU A 105 -26.37 -14.35 13.61
N TYR A 106 -27.54 -13.76 13.35
CA TYR A 106 -27.64 -12.53 12.56
C TYR A 106 -26.92 -11.34 13.21
N LYS A 107 -27.06 -11.17 14.53
CA LYS A 107 -26.33 -10.12 15.27
C LYS A 107 -24.81 -10.32 15.22
N LEU A 108 -24.35 -11.56 15.33
CA LEU A 108 -22.92 -11.89 15.19
C LEU A 108 -22.40 -11.57 13.79
N ALA A 109 -23.17 -11.87 12.75
CA ALA A 109 -22.82 -11.51 11.38
C ALA A 109 -22.69 -9.99 11.21
N LEU A 110 -23.60 -9.19 11.78
CA LEU A 110 -23.50 -7.72 11.77
C LEU A 110 -22.25 -7.22 12.49
N GLU A 111 -21.90 -7.81 13.64
CA GLU A 111 -20.70 -7.45 14.38
C GLU A 111 -19.42 -7.72 13.58
N LEU A 112 -19.34 -8.89 12.96
CA LEU A 112 -18.22 -9.30 12.10
C LEU A 112 -18.13 -8.49 10.81
N GLN A 113 -19.26 -8.10 10.19
CA GLN A 113 -19.27 -7.15 9.08
C GLN A 113 -18.69 -5.79 9.49
N GLY A 114 -19.08 -5.30 10.67
CA GLY A 114 -18.52 -4.08 11.24
C GLY A 114 -17.03 -4.19 11.54
N LEU A 115 -16.56 -5.36 12.01
CA LEU A 115 -15.14 -5.64 12.20
C LEU A 115 -14.38 -5.68 10.87
N LEU A 116 -14.88 -6.40 9.87
CA LEU A 116 -14.25 -6.51 8.55
C LEU A 116 -14.02 -5.13 7.94
N LYS A 117 -15.06 -4.29 7.93
CA LYS A 117 -14.98 -2.91 7.45
C LYS A 117 -13.95 -2.10 8.22
N PHE A 118 -13.88 -2.27 9.55
CA PHE A 118 -12.88 -1.58 10.37
C PHE A 118 -11.44 -1.97 10.00
N ILE A 119 -11.18 -3.24 9.72
CA ILE A 119 -9.86 -3.72 9.27
C ILE A 119 -9.52 -3.15 7.88
N GLU A 120 -10.51 -3.10 6.97
CA GLU A 120 -10.37 -2.51 5.63
C GLU A 120 -10.04 -1.01 5.68
N ASP A 121 -10.74 -0.26 6.53
CA ASP A 121 -10.52 1.16 6.75
C ASP A 121 -9.11 1.39 7.34
N TYR A 122 -8.67 0.56 8.28
CA TYR A 122 -7.32 0.62 8.84
C TYR A 122 -6.23 0.40 7.78
N GLN A 123 -6.37 -0.64 6.95
CA GLN A 123 -5.39 -0.94 5.89
C GLN A 123 -5.34 0.14 4.82
N SER A 124 -6.51 0.69 4.45
CA SER A 124 -6.62 1.80 3.51
C SER A 124 -5.96 3.06 4.06
N PHE A 125 -6.27 3.43 5.30
CA PHE A 125 -5.65 4.56 6.00
C PHE A 125 -4.12 4.41 6.07
N SER A 126 -3.64 3.23 6.45
CA SER A 126 -2.19 2.96 6.56
C SER A 126 -1.49 3.13 5.22
N SER A 127 -2.08 2.60 4.14
CA SER A 127 -1.56 2.73 2.77
C SER A 127 -1.54 4.19 2.30
N GLU A 128 -2.63 4.92 2.51
CA GLU A 128 -2.73 6.34 2.15
C GLU A 128 -1.76 7.22 2.93
N LYS A 129 -1.54 6.92 4.21
CA LYS A 129 -0.59 7.66 5.03
C LYS A 129 0.85 7.45 4.55
N ILE A 130 1.26 6.21 4.29
CA ILE A 130 2.60 5.92 3.72
C ILE A 130 2.78 6.70 2.42
N PHE A 131 1.78 6.65 1.54
CA PHE A 131 1.82 7.35 0.28
C PHE A 131 1.90 8.87 0.44
N SER A 132 1.06 9.46 1.28
CA SER A 132 1.04 10.91 1.55
C SER A 132 2.35 11.40 2.16
N MET A 133 2.95 10.57 3.01
CA MET A 133 4.27 10.85 3.56
C MET A 133 5.35 10.83 2.47
N ILE A 134 5.38 9.82 1.60
CA ILE A 134 6.31 9.80 0.45
C ILE A 134 6.15 11.08 -0.37
N LEU A 135 4.91 11.49 -0.64
CA LEU A 135 4.62 12.73 -1.37
C LEU A 135 5.11 14.01 -0.66
N THR A 136 5.27 14.00 0.66
CA THR A 136 5.78 15.16 1.42
C THR A 136 7.23 15.47 1.10
N TYR A 137 8.01 14.45 0.76
CA TYR A 137 9.43 14.57 0.37
C TYR A 137 9.62 14.66 -1.15
N MET A 138 8.54 14.50 -1.92
CA MET A 138 8.57 14.68 -3.36
C MET A 138 8.46 16.18 -3.70
N PRO A 139 9.20 16.65 -4.72
CA PRO A 139 8.97 17.97 -5.29
C PRO A 139 7.50 18.12 -5.71
N GLN A 140 6.87 19.25 -5.34
CA GLN A 140 5.46 19.56 -5.63
C GLN A 140 5.29 20.01 -7.09
N ASP A 141 5.80 19.21 -8.01
CA ASP A 141 5.76 19.41 -9.45
C ASP A 141 5.00 18.25 -10.13
N PHE A 142 5.12 18.15 -11.45
CA PHE A 142 4.42 17.13 -12.24
C PHE A 142 4.75 15.68 -11.80
N ARG A 143 5.89 15.44 -11.13
CA ARG A 143 6.32 14.11 -10.67
C ARG A 143 5.37 13.54 -9.60
N ALA A 144 4.92 14.38 -8.66
CA ALA A 144 3.97 13.96 -7.63
C ALA A 144 2.61 13.55 -8.25
N SER A 145 2.14 14.31 -9.23
CA SER A 145 0.90 14.02 -9.98
C SER A 145 1.00 12.72 -10.78
N LEU A 146 2.15 12.45 -11.41
CA LEU A 146 2.41 11.22 -12.14
C LEU A 146 2.39 9.98 -11.25
N ILE A 147 3.09 10.02 -10.11
CA ILE A 147 3.12 8.90 -9.16
C ILE A 147 1.71 8.59 -8.66
N LYS A 148 0.92 9.63 -8.37
CA LYS A 148 -0.49 9.46 -7.99
C LYS A 148 -1.32 8.81 -9.10
N GLN A 149 -1.20 9.29 -10.34
CA GLN A 149 -1.93 8.73 -11.47
C GLN A 149 -1.52 7.27 -11.76
N GLN A 150 -0.24 6.95 -11.65
CA GLN A 150 0.28 5.59 -11.83
C GLN A 150 -0.26 4.65 -10.74
N ARG A 151 -0.24 5.09 -9.48
CA ARG A 151 -0.84 4.35 -8.36
C ARG A 151 -2.31 4.07 -8.64
N ASP A 152 -3.09 5.09 -8.96
CA ASP A 152 -4.54 4.95 -9.14
C ASP A 152 -4.90 4.03 -10.32
N ARG A 153 -4.13 4.05 -11.41
CA ARG A 153 -4.28 3.09 -12.52
C ARG A 153 -3.94 1.66 -12.09
N SER A 154 -2.85 1.49 -11.35
CA SER A 154 -2.41 0.18 -10.85
C SER A 154 -3.41 -0.41 -9.84
N GLU A 155 -3.94 0.39 -8.92
CA GLU A 155 -4.99 -0.04 -7.97
C GLU A 155 -6.26 -0.46 -8.72
N LYS A 156 -6.71 0.30 -9.73
CA LYS A 156 -7.88 -0.08 -10.56
C LYS A 156 -7.69 -1.41 -11.28
N LYS A 157 -6.51 -1.65 -11.86
CA LYS A 157 -6.20 -2.93 -12.52
C LYS A 157 -6.27 -4.09 -11.52
N ARG A 158 -5.64 -3.93 -10.35
CA ARG A 158 -5.60 -4.95 -9.30
C ARG A 158 -6.99 -5.25 -8.71
N GLN A 159 -7.83 -4.23 -8.57
CA GLN A 159 -9.23 -4.41 -8.18
C GLN A 159 -10.01 -5.22 -9.23
N ALA A 160 -9.82 -4.93 -10.52
CA ALA A 160 -10.47 -5.65 -11.60
C ALA A 160 -10.05 -7.14 -11.65
N GLU A 161 -8.79 -7.47 -11.31
CA GLU A 161 -8.33 -8.86 -11.19
C GLU A 161 -9.05 -9.61 -10.06
N VAL A 162 -9.25 -8.97 -8.90
CA VAL A 162 -9.99 -9.55 -7.78
C VAL A 162 -11.47 -9.74 -8.15
N GLU A 163 -12.10 -8.76 -8.80
CA GLU A 163 -13.49 -8.88 -9.27
C GLU A 163 -13.64 -10.00 -10.29
N THR A 164 -12.68 -10.14 -11.21
CA THR A 164 -12.67 -11.23 -12.20
C THR A 164 -12.59 -12.60 -11.52
N LEU A 165 -11.73 -12.74 -10.52
CA LEU A 165 -11.61 -13.98 -9.74
C LEU A 165 -12.92 -14.34 -9.04
N LEU A 166 -13.54 -13.36 -8.37
CA LEU A 166 -14.81 -13.58 -7.65
C LEU A 166 -15.97 -13.90 -8.61
N ASN A 167 -16.08 -13.18 -9.73
CA ASN A 167 -17.07 -13.46 -10.76
C ASN A 167 -16.87 -14.83 -11.43
N GLY A 168 -15.62 -15.32 -11.45
CA GLY A 168 -15.27 -16.66 -11.91
C GLY A 168 -15.56 -17.78 -10.90
N GLY A 169 -16.11 -17.47 -9.72
CA GLY A 169 -16.39 -18.45 -8.67
C GLY A 169 -15.19 -18.79 -7.77
N GLY A 170 -14.16 -17.94 -7.76
CA GLY A 170 -13.00 -18.10 -6.89
C GLY A 170 -13.39 -18.08 -5.40
N SER A 171 -12.70 -18.89 -4.62
CA SER A 171 -12.84 -19.00 -3.17
C SER A 171 -12.34 -17.77 -2.43
N ILE A 172 -12.77 -17.61 -1.18
CA ILE A 172 -12.28 -16.56 -0.28
C ILE A 172 -10.76 -16.71 -0.08
N GLN A 173 -10.27 -17.94 0.11
CA GLN A 173 -8.83 -18.21 0.20
C GLN A 173 -8.06 -17.76 -1.05
N GLU A 174 -8.55 -18.04 -2.26
CA GLU A 174 -7.92 -17.58 -3.51
C GLU A 174 -7.90 -16.05 -3.61
N LYS A 175 -8.98 -15.38 -3.20
CA LYS A 175 -9.03 -13.91 -3.11
C LYS A 175 -7.92 -13.37 -2.21
N TYR A 176 -7.76 -13.92 -1.01
CA TYR A 176 -6.75 -13.43 -0.05
C TYR A 176 -5.31 -13.78 -0.47
N ASN A 177 -5.10 -14.93 -1.12
CA ASN A 177 -3.82 -15.26 -1.76
C ASN A 177 -3.45 -14.26 -2.87
N LEU A 178 -4.43 -13.85 -3.70
CA LEU A 178 -4.21 -12.84 -4.74
C LEU A 178 -3.90 -11.46 -4.14
N LEU A 179 -4.66 -11.04 -3.12
CA LEU A 179 -4.44 -9.76 -2.45
C LEU A 179 -3.05 -9.69 -1.78
N TRP A 180 -2.60 -10.80 -1.19
CA TRP A 180 -1.26 -10.90 -0.63
C TRP A 180 -0.18 -10.89 -1.71
N LYS A 181 -0.37 -11.61 -2.82
CA LYS A 181 0.53 -11.56 -3.97
C LYS A 181 0.68 -10.13 -4.50
N GLN A 182 -0.43 -9.43 -4.70
CA GLN A 182 -0.44 -8.03 -5.13
C GLN A 182 0.28 -7.13 -4.12
N GLN A 183 0.11 -7.35 -2.81
CA GLN A 183 0.84 -6.62 -1.76
C GLN A 183 2.35 -6.86 -1.82
N MET A 184 2.78 -8.09 -2.06
CA MET A 184 4.19 -8.42 -2.23
C MET A 184 4.77 -7.83 -3.51
N GLU A 185 4.00 -7.76 -4.60
CA GLU A 185 4.40 -7.05 -5.82
C GLU A 185 4.57 -5.55 -5.58
N ARG A 186 3.67 -4.90 -4.82
CA ARG A 186 3.85 -3.49 -4.39
C ARG A 186 5.19 -3.32 -3.66
N ARG A 187 5.47 -4.22 -2.70
CA ARG A 187 6.73 -4.23 -1.92
C ARG A 187 7.96 -4.46 -2.80
N LYS A 188 7.89 -5.34 -3.82
CA LYS A 188 8.98 -5.57 -4.79
C LYS A 188 9.24 -4.34 -5.66
N GLN A 189 8.19 -3.67 -6.14
CA GLN A 189 8.31 -2.41 -6.90
C GLN A 189 8.97 -1.32 -6.06
N LEU A 190 8.60 -1.23 -4.78
CA LEU A 190 9.24 -0.34 -3.82
C LEU A 190 10.73 -0.69 -3.60
N VAL A 191 11.10 -1.96 -3.44
CA VAL A 191 12.52 -2.35 -3.33
C VAL A 191 13.30 -2.03 -4.61
N MET A 192 12.71 -2.22 -5.80
CA MET A 192 13.34 -1.81 -7.06
C MET A 192 13.55 -0.29 -7.17
N LEU A 193 12.70 0.50 -6.50
CA LEU A 193 12.91 1.93 -6.29
C LEU A 193 14.09 2.22 -5.36
N GLY A 194 14.40 1.36 -4.39
CA GLY A 194 15.58 1.48 -3.53
C GLY A 194 16.89 1.07 -4.23
N SER A 195 16.86 -0.05 -4.98
CA SER A 195 18.04 -0.65 -5.61
C SER A 195 18.45 -0.05 -6.95
N ALA A 196 17.70 0.93 -7.46
CA ALA A 196 17.94 1.56 -8.76
C ALA A 196 18.12 0.58 -9.92
N SER A 197 17.21 -0.38 -10.03
CA SER A 197 17.19 -1.39 -11.10
C SER A 197 15.93 -1.33 -11.96
N GLY A 198 16.03 -1.70 -13.23
CA GLY A 198 14.90 -1.73 -14.17
C GLY A 198 14.35 -0.35 -14.54
N VAL A 199 13.05 -0.27 -14.82
CA VAL A 199 12.32 0.98 -15.17
C VAL A 199 12.43 2.05 -14.07
N TYR A 200 12.65 1.62 -12.81
CA TYR A 200 12.76 2.50 -11.65
C TYR A 200 14.15 3.12 -11.47
N LYS A 201 15.21 2.57 -12.10
CA LYS A 201 16.52 3.22 -12.22
C LYS A 201 16.42 4.58 -12.90
N THR A 202 15.55 4.68 -13.89
CA THR A 202 15.25 5.90 -14.62
C THR A 202 14.44 6.85 -13.73
N LEU A 203 13.40 6.36 -13.03
CA LEU A 203 12.67 7.15 -12.03
C LEU A 203 13.56 7.74 -10.93
N ILE A 204 14.54 7.00 -10.40
CA ILE A 204 15.50 7.52 -9.39
C ILE A 204 16.45 8.57 -9.96
N ARG A 205 16.88 8.44 -11.23
CA ARG A 205 17.56 9.54 -11.93
C ARG A 205 16.69 10.80 -12.03
N PHE A 206 15.36 10.66 -11.95
CA PHE A 206 14.38 11.75 -11.95
C PHE A 206 13.89 12.15 -10.53
N LEU A 207 14.29 11.42 -9.48
CA LEU A 207 14.06 11.72 -8.06
C LEU A 207 15.19 12.59 -7.47
N VAL A 208 15.80 13.47 -8.27
CA VAL A 208 16.70 14.47 -7.70
C VAL A 208 15.89 15.37 -6.76
N GLY A 209 16.29 15.36 -5.48
CA GLY A 209 15.61 15.99 -4.34
C GLY A 209 14.99 15.01 -3.33
N VAL A 210 14.82 13.72 -3.67
CA VAL A 210 14.38 12.70 -2.71
C VAL A 210 15.55 12.30 -1.82
N PRO A 211 15.42 12.35 -0.48
CA PRO A 211 16.47 11.91 0.43
C PRO A 211 16.88 10.48 0.13
N GLN A 212 18.18 10.24 -0.10
CA GLN A 212 18.74 8.89 -0.28
C GLN A 212 18.28 7.94 0.85
N VAL A 213 18.15 8.49 2.04
CA VAL A 213 17.63 7.87 3.25
C VAL A 213 16.25 7.23 3.09
N LEU A 214 15.34 7.84 2.34
CA LEU A 214 14.04 7.24 2.04
C LEU A 214 14.18 6.03 1.13
N LEU A 215 15.09 6.08 0.17
CA LEU A 215 15.37 4.97 -0.73
C LEU A 215 16.01 3.80 0.02
N ASP A 216 16.93 4.11 0.94
CA ASP A 216 17.58 3.12 1.81
C ASP A 216 16.55 2.47 2.77
N PHE A 217 15.64 3.26 3.36
CA PHE A 217 14.54 2.74 4.18
C PHE A 217 13.61 1.81 3.38
N VAL A 218 13.20 2.25 2.18
CA VAL A 218 12.33 1.44 1.31
C VAL A 218 13.02 0.15 0.88
N GLN A 219 14.34 0.17 0.68
CA GLN A 219 15.12 -1.03 0.37
C GLN A 219 15.13 -2.03 1.56
N GLN A 220 15.16 -1.52 2.80
CA GLN A 220 15.21 -2.33 4.02
C GLN A 220 13.83 -2.74 4.57
N ILE A 221 12.72 -2.28 3.98
CA ILE A 221 11.36 -2.52 4.48
C ILE A 221 10.95 -4.01 4.50
N ASN A 222 11.63 -4.83 3.69
CA ASN A 222 11.43 -6.28 3.59
C ASN A 222 12.56 -7.08 4.22
N ASP A 223 13.59 -6.43 4.79
CA ASP A 223 14.67 -7.13 5.45
C ASP A 223 14.13 -7.84 6.70
N HIS A 224 14.44 -9.13 6.81
CA HIS A 224 14.05 -9.96 7.96
C HIS A 224 14.78 -9.57 9.24
N ASN A 225 15.80 -8.71 9.15
CA ASN A 225 16.47 -8.08 10.28
C ASN A 225 16.37 -6.54 10.23
N GLY A 226 15.44 -6.02 9.42
CA GLY A 226 15.24 -4.59 9.24
C GLY A 226 14.66 -3.91 10.47
N PRO A 227 14.63 -2.57 10.50
CA PRO A 227 14.10 -1.78 11.62
C PRO A 227 12.65 -2.17 11.99
N MET A 228 11.86 -2.62 11.01
CA MET A 228 10.48 -3.06 11.22
C MET A 228 10.35 -4.36 12.03
N GLU A 229 11.42 -5.13 12.27
CA GLU A 229 11.38 -6.28 13.17
C GLU A 229 11.11 -5.87 14.63
N GLU A 230 11.58 -4.69 15.05
CA GLU A 230 11.28 -4.19 16.40
C GLU A 230 9.77 -4.07 16.63
N GLN A 231 9.04 -3.63 15.60
CA GLN A 231 7.58 -3.53 15.65
C GLN A 231 6.94 -4.92 15.75
N ARG A 232 7.49 -5.90 15.03
CA ARG A 232 6.97 -7.28 15.01
C ARG A 232 7.22 -7.98 16.33
N GLU A 233 8.41 -7.86 16.89
CA GLU A 233 8.72 -8.45 18.20
C GLU A 233 7.83 -7.87 19.29
N ARG A 234 7.56 -6.55 19.25
CA ARG A 234 6.82 -5.87 20.31
C ARG A 234 5.31 -6.01 20.22
N TYR A 235 4.75 -5.90 19.01
CA TYR A 235 3.30 -5.87 18.79
C TYR A 235 2.76 -7.09 18.02
N GLY A 236 3.64 -7.92 17.47
CA GLY A 236 3.26 -9.17 16.80
C GLY A 236 2.58 -10.17 17.74
N PRO A 237 3.12 -10.50 18.92
CA PRO A 237 2.55 -11.57 19.77
C PRO A 237 1.07 -11.39 20.12
N PRO A 238 0.58 -10.18 20.52
CA PRO A 238 -0.85 -9.96 20.70
C PRO A 238 -1.67 -10.20 19.43
N LEU A 239 -1.19 -9.71 18.28
CA LEU A 239 -1.87 -9.88 17.00
C LEU A 239 -1.92 -11.35 16.57
N TYR A 240 -0.84 -12.12 16.80
CA TYR A 240 -0.78 -13.54 16.48
C TYR A 240 -1.80 -14.34 17.31
N GLN A 241 -1.97 -14.00 18.59
CA GLN A 241 -2.98 -14.62 19.46
C GLN A 241 -4.40 -14.32 18.96
N LEU A 242 -4.69 -13.07 18.60
CA LEU A 242 -5.99 -12.69 18.03
C LEU A 242 -6.27 -13.42 16.71
N THR A 243 -5.25 -13.62 15.88
CA THR A 243 -5.37 -14.35 14.61
C THR A 243 -5.72 -15.82 14.84
N GLN A 244 -5.05 -16.45 15.81
CA GLN A 244 -5.35 -17.84 16.20
C GLN A 244 -6.76 -17.95 16.77
N LEU A 245 -7.19 -17.00 17.60
CA LEU A 245 -8.57 -16.98 18.08
C LEU A 245 -9.59 -16.89 16.93
N GLY A 246 -9.35 -16.01 15.95
CA GLY A 246 -10.19 -15.90 14.76
C GLY A 246 -10.25 -17.20 13.95
N LEU A 247 -9.11 -17.89 13.80
CA LEU A 247 -9.04 -19.23 13.19
C LEU A 247 -9.84 -20.27 13.99
N HIS A 248 -9.67 -20.33 15.32
CA HIS A 248 -10.38 -21.28 16.16
C HIS A 248 -11.89 -21.05 16.17
N ILE A 249 -12.36 -19.80 16.06
CA ILE A 249 -13.79 -19.47 15.87
C ILE A 249 -14.29 -20.04 14.53
N ARG A 250 -13.53 -19.87 13.43
CA ARG A 250 -13.89 -20.44 12.12
C ARG A 250 -13.97 -21.96 12.15
N ILE A 251 -12.95 -22.62 12.72
CA ILE A 251 -12.89 -24.08 12.87
C ILE A 251 -14.08 -24.56 13.70
N PHE A 252 -14.36 -23.89 14.81
CA PHE A 252 -15.50 -24.19 15.68
C PHE A 252 -16.82 -24.14 14.93
N LEU A 253 -17.09 -23.05 14.22
CA LEU A 253 -18.35 -22.92 13.47
C LEU A 253 -18.45 -23.96 12.35
N THR A 254 -17.35 -24.25 11.66
CA THR A 254 -17.30 -25.28 10.61
C THR A 254 -17.63 -26.66 11.16
N LEU A 255 -16.98 -27.06 12.25
CA LEU A 255 -17.20 -28.34 12.92
C LEU A 255 -18.60 -28.42 13.50
N TRP A 256 -19.06 -27.35 14.15
CA TRP A 256 -20.38 -27.29 14.76
C TRP A 256 -21.48 -27.46 13.71
N TRP A 257 -21.37 -26.84 12.52
CA TRP A 257 -22.32 -27.05 11.43
C TRP A 257 -22.35 -28.49 10.93
N LYS A 258 -21.18 -29.16 10.85
CA LYS A 258 -21.11 -30.56 10.45
C LYS A 258 -21.70 -31.51 11.48
N THR A 259 -21.55 -31.22 12.77
CA THR A 259 -22.04 -32.07 13.86
C THR A 259 -23.42 -31.66 14.39
N PHE A 260 -23.98 -30.53 13.93
CA PHE A 260 -25.17 -29.88 14.49
C PHE A 260 -26.38 -30.81 14.68
N ASN A 261 -26.66 -31.64 13.67
CA ASN A 261 -27.81 -32.55 13.67
C ASN A 261 -27.59 -33.81 14.52
N ARG A 262 -26.35 -34.10 14.89
CA ARG A 262 -25.93 -35.34 15.57
C ARG A 262 -25.82 -35.14 17.07
N ASP A 263 -25.32 -33.96 17.46
CA ASP A 263 -25.19 -33.56 18.85
C ASP A 263 -26.08 -32.34 19.13
N THR A 264 -27.33 -32.61 19.48
CA THR A 264 -28.28 -31.59 19.92
C THR A 264 -28.06 -31.17 21.38
N THR A 265 -27.18 -31.86 22.11
CA THR A 265 -26.81 -31.46 23.46
C THR A 265 -25.89 -30.24 23.40
N ALA A 266 -26.01 -29.34 24.38
CA ALA A 266 -25.14 -28.14 24.49
C ALA A 266 -25.22 -27.13 23.32
N GLN A 267 -26.29 -27.12 22.51
CA GLN A 267 -26.44 -26.12 21.42
C GLN A 267 -26.48 -24.68 21.96
N ASP A 268 -27.19 -24.43 23.06
CA ASP A 268 -27.27 -23.10 23.67
C ASP A 268 -25.92 -22.66 24.24
N SER A 269 -25.21 -23.54 24.95
CA SER A 269 -23.89 -23.20 25.50
C SER A 269 -22.82 -23.01 24.42
N ARG A 270 -22.90 -23.74 23.30
CA ARG A 270 -22.05 -23.53 22.12
C ARG A 270 -22.34 -22.19 21.44
N LEU A 271 -23.61 -21.81 21.37
CA LEU A 271 -24.00 -20.51 20.84
C LEU A 271 -23.48 -19.37 21.73
N ASP A 272 -23.57 -19.53 23.06
CA ASP A 272 -23.06 -18.55 24.01
C ASP A 272 -21.52 -18.45 23.93
N LEU A 273 -20.81 -19.59 23.82
CA LEU A 273 -19.36 -19.62 23.60
C LEU A 273 -18.96 -18.90 22.30
N LEU A 274 -19.68 -19.15 21.19
CA LEU A 274 -19.44 -18.46 19.92
C LEU A 274 -19.68 -16.96 20.07
N GLU A 275 -20.77 -16.57 20.71
CA GLU A 275 -21.15 -15.17 20.92
C GLU A 275 -20.10 -14.42 21.76
N GLU A 276 -19.66 -15.00 22.88
CA GLU A 276 -18.61 -14.42 23.72
C GLU A 276 -17.28 -14.33 22.99
N SER A 277 -16.88 -15.39 22.29
CA SER A 277 -15.61 -15.44 21.54
C SER A 277 -15.55 -14.41 20.42
N VAL A 278 -16.64 -14.26 19.64
CA VAL A 278 -16.73 -13.27 18.57
C VAL A 278 -16.67 -11.84 19.11
N LYS A 279 -17.36 -11.56 20.23
CA LYS A 279 -17.32 -10.24 20.88
C LYS A 279 -15.93 -9.90 21.40
N LEU A 280 -15.30 -10.83 22.12
CA LEU A 280 -13.94 -10.66 22.64
C LEU A 280 -12.94 -10.46 21.50
N TYR A 281 -12.94 -11.31 20.49
CA TYR A 281 -12.09 -11.17 19.30
C TYR A 281 -12.31 -9.81 18.60
N SER A 282 -13.56 -9.43 18.35
CA SER A 282 -13.90 -8.21 17.62
C SER A 282 -13.49 -6.94 18.38
N SER A 283 -13.75 -6.91 19.68
CA SER A 283 -13.39 -5.77 20.54
C SER A 283 -11.88 -5.63 20.70
N GLU A 284 -11.16 -6.72 20.99
CA GLU A 284 -9.72 -6.70 21.19
C GLU A 284 -8.95 -6.43 19.90
N LEU A 285 -9.41 -6.94 18.75
CA LEU A 285 -8.78 -6.63 17.46
C LEU A 285 -8.97 -5.15 17.09
N LYS A 286 -10.16 -4.57 17.35
CA LYS A 286 -10.39 -3.13 17.18
C LYS A 286 -9.51 -2.30 18.12
N ARG A 287 -9.38 -2.70 19.39
CA ARG A 287 -8.50 -2.05 20.37
C ARG A 287 -7.05 -2.08 19.91
N PHE A 288 -6.56 -3.25 19.50
CA PHE A 288 -5.21 -3.43 18.97
C PHE A 288 -4.95 -2.56 17.75
N LEU A 289 -5.85 -2.54 16.77
CA LEU A 289 -5.69 -1.75 15.56
C LEU A 289 -5.78 -0.24 15.81
N THR A 290 -6.59 0.18 16.79
CA THR A 290 -6.66 1.59 17.22
C THR A 290 -5.35 2.03 17.84
N PHE A 291 -4.78 1.20 18.73
CA PHE A 291 -3.45 1.42 19.28
C PHE A 291 -2.38 1.46 18.19
N LEU A 292 -2.38 0.49 17.27
CA LEU A 292 -1.36 0.43 16.21
C LEU A 292 -1.47 1.63 15.27
N ARG A 293 -2.69 2.12 15.03
CA ARG A 293 -2.93 3.37 14.31
C ARG A 293 -2.31 4.56 15.04
N GLU A 294 -2.47 4.67 16.36
CA GLU A 294 -1.87 5.74 17.16
C GLU A 294 -0.33 5.69 17.08
N VAL A 295 0.27 4.50 17.23
CA VAL A 295 1.72 4.29 17.05
C VAL A 295 2.16 4.77 15.67
N PHE A 296 1.43 4.36 14.63
CA PHE A 296 1.72 4.73 13.26
C PHE A 296 1.49 6.23 12.99
N GLU A 297 0.55 6.85 13.70
CA GLU A 297 0.24 8.28 13.64
C GLU A 297 1.43 9.12 14.07
N HIS A 298 2.17 8.66 15.09
CA HIS A 298 3.29 9.36 15.69
C HIS A 298 4.67 8.82 15.30
N SER A 299 4.74 7.69 14.58
CA SER A 299 6.01 7.08 14.16
C SER A 299 6.76 8.00 13.19
N PRO A 300 8.00 8.42 13.52
CA PRO A 300 8.82 9.18 12.59
C PRO A 300 9.49 8.19 11.62
N PHE A 301 9.08 8.19 10.36
CA PHE A 301 9.68 7.30 9.34
C PHE A 301 11.07 7.76 8.89
N LEU A 302 11.43 9.01 9.21
CA LEU A 302 12.72 9.62 8.99
C LEU A 302 13.11 10.37 10.26
N ILE A 303 14.36 10.24 10.66
CA ILE A 303 14.91 10.86 11.87
C ILE A 303 16.12 11.70 11.49
N SER A 304 16.42 12.74 12.27
CA SER A 304 17.64 13.51 12.07
C SER A 304 18.89 12.70 12.45
N ALA A 305 20.02 13.09 11.88
CA ALA A 305 21.35 12.54 12.12
C ALA A 305 21.72 12.60 13.61
N GLU A 306 21.25 13.64 14.31
CA GLU A 306 21.39 13.82 15.76
C GLU A 306 20.51 12.83 16.53
N GLU A 307 19.25 12.64 16.12
CA GLU A 307 18.31 11.66 16.71
C GLU A 307 18.76 10.20 16.50
N ALA A 308 19.47 9.91 15.42
CA ALA A 308 20.04 8.60 15.14
C ALA A 308 21.44 8.37 15.73
N GLY A 309 22.06 9.41 16.31
CA GLY A 309 23.43 9.33 16.86
C GLY A 309 24.55 9.26 15.82
N THR A 310 24.30 9.66 14.57
CA THR A 310 25.27 9.61 13.46
C THR A 310 25.67 11.00 13.00
N ASN A 311 26.91 11.43 13.26
CA ASN A 311 27.46 12.67 12.70
C ASN A 311 27.79 12.50 11.21
N GLY A 312 26.98 13.08 10.31
CA GLY A 312 27.30 13.04 8.87
C GLY A 312 26.30 13.74 7.97
N GLY A 313 26.41 15.07 7.85
CA GLY A 313 25.73 15.84 6.82
C GLY A 313 26.29 15.52 5.43
N LYS A 314 25.41 15.11 4.51
CA LYS A 314 25.67 15.16 3.07
C LYS A 314 24.53 15.89 2.37
N THR A 315 24.83 17.09 1.91
CA THR A 315 23.98 17.97 1.12
C THR A 315 23.83 17.39 -0.31
N MET A 316 22.60 17.35 -0.84
CA MET A 316 22.30 16.96 -2.24
C MET A 316 21.74 18.15 -3.04
N VAL A 317 21.99 18.09 -4.34
CA VAL A 317 22.04 19.19 -5.33
C VAL A 317 20.64 19.61 -5.85
N ASN A 318 20.51 20.90 -6.19
CA ASN A 318 19.27 21.53 -6.68
C ASN A 318 19.25 21.53 -8.23
N ASP A 319 18.23 20.92 -8.84
CA ASP A 319 18.32 20.36 -10.21
C ASP A 319 17.66 21.19 -11.33
N PHE A 320 17.31 22.45 -11.04
CA PHE A 320 16.76 23.34 -12.06
C PHE A 320 17.88 23.91 -12.93
N LYS A 321 17.69 23.89 -14.25
CA LYS A 321 18.56 24.64 -15.16
C LYS A 321 18.11 26.09 -15.17
N GLU A 322 19.06 27.00 -15.02
CA GLU A 322 18.81 28.43 -15.13
C GLU A 322 19.52 28.97 -16.36
N THR A 323 18.80 29.73 -17.18
CA THR A 323 19.36 30.35 -18.39
C THR A 323 18.91 31.79 -18.50
N VAL A 324 19.78 32.62 -19.07
CA VAL A 324 19.49 34.03 -19.36
C VAL A 324 19.22 34.16 -20.86
N ILE A 325 18.03 34.64 -21.20
CA ILE A 325 17.60 34.91 -22.58
C ILE A 325 17.70 36.42 -22.81
N SER A 326 18.69 36.82 -23.60
CA SER A 326 18.90 38.21 -24.00
C SER A 326 17.70 38.78 -24.78
N THR A 327 17.61 40.11 -24.84
CA THR A 327 16.61 40.82 -25.65
C THR A 327 16.71 40.41 -27.12
N GLY A 328 15.58 40.18 -27.79
CA GLY A 328 15.57 39.82 -29.20
C GLY A 328 16.01 38.37 -29.50
N LYS A 329 16.15 37.50 -28.49
CA LYS A 329 16.65 36.12 -28.64
C LYS A 329 15.65 35.08 -28.16
N THR A 330 15.86 33.84 -28.59
CA THR A 330 15.13 32.65 -28.12
C THR A 330 16.10 31.67 -27.46
N HIS A 331 15.58 30.83 -26.58
CA HIS A 331 16.26 29.67 -26.01
C HIS A 331 15.45 28.43 -26.33
N GLU A 332 16.12 27.38 -26.81
CA GLU A 332 15.47 26.18 -27.30
C GLU A 332 16.04 24.94 -26.61
N VAL A 333 15.15 24.01 -26.27
CA VAL A 333 15.51 22.70 -25.74
C VAL A 333 14.89 21.65 -26.64
N LEU A 334 15.74 20.78 -27.18
CA LEU A 334 15.31 19.58 -27.91
C LEU A 334 15.33 18.39 -26.95
N LEU A 335 14.18 17.77 -26.78
CA LEU A 335 13.95 16.62 -25.93
C LEU A 335 13.65 15.39 -26.80
N PRO A 336 14.60 14.48 -27.00
CA PRO A 336 14.36 13.24 -27.74
C PRO A 336 13.46 12.30 -26.95
N VAL A 337 12.58 11.59 -27.66
CA VAL A 337 11.60 10.64 -27.10
C VAL A 337 11.62 9.37 -27.94
N ASP A 338 12.02 8.28 -27.29
CA ASP A 338 12.33 6.99 -27.96
C ASP A 338 11.16 6.01 -27.97
N SER A 339 10.00 6.37 -27.40
CA SER A 339 8.83 5.48 -27.32
C SER A 339 7.52 6.23 -27.52
N GLU A 340 6.61 5.68 -28.32
CA GLU A 340 5.23 6.16 -28.41
C GLU A 340 4.53 6.01 -27.05
N GLY A 341 3.67 6.96 -26.68
CA GLY A 341 3.02 6.97 -25.36
C GLY A 341 3.93 7.42 -24.22
N SER A 342 5.16 7.87 -24.50
CA SER A 342 6.02 8.50 -23.48
C SER A 342 5.38 9.77 -22.95
N TYR A 343 5.46 10.01 -21.65
CA TYR A 343 4.93 11.22 -21.03
C TYR A 343 5.97 12.36 -21.10
N VAL A 344 5.65 13.44 -21.80
CA VAL A 344 6.50 14.63 -21.93
C VAL A 344 5.98 15.72 -21.00
N ALA A 345 6.85 16.35 -20.22
CA ALA A 345 6.48 17.39 -19.27
C ALA A 345 7.52 18.50 -19.16
N TRP A 346 7.05 19.69 -18.78
CA TRP A 346 7.88 20.83 -18.51
C TRP A 346 7.35 21.64 -17.33
N GLU A 347 8.27 22.32 -16.67
CA GLU A 347 7.98 23.37 -15.70
C GLU A 347 9.00 24.49 -15.88
N PHE A 348 8.55 25.73 -15.88
CA PHE A 348 9.45 26.87 -15.76
C PHE A 348 8.83 28.01 -14.99
N LYS A 349 9.71 28.82 -14.42
CA LYS A 349 9.39 30.10 -13.80
C LYS A 349 10.46 31.12 -14.13
N LEU A 350 10.04 32.37 -14.34
CA LEU A 350 10.96 33.48 -14.44
C LEU A 350 11.51 33.85 -13.05
N THR A 351 12.82 33.85 -12.91
CA THR A 351 13.52 34.35 -11.71
C THR A 351 13.88 35.83 -11.84
N SER A 352 13.90 36.36 -13.07
CA SER A 352 14.08 37.78 -13.35
C SER A 352 13.48 38.14 -14.72
N GLY A 353 12.85 39.32 -14.81
CA GLY A 353 12.18 39.83 -16.01
C GLY A 353 10.66 39.65 -15.96
N LYS A 354 9.96 40.18 -16.98
CA LYS A 354 8.52 39.93 -17.21
C LYS A 354 8.30 38.60 -17.95
N ASP A 355 7.04 38.20 -18.15
CA ASP A 355 6.55 37.11 -19.01
C ASP A 355 7.43 36.67 -20.18
N VAL A 356 7.51 35.40 -20.54
CA VAL A 356 8.29 34.88 -21.68
C VAL A 356 7.35 34.19 -22.66
N GLY A 357 7.59 34.32 -23.97
CA GLY A 357 6.85 33.53 -24.96
C GLY A 357 7.23 32.06 -24.81
N PHE A 358 6.28 31.14 -24.84
CA PHE A 358 6.57 29.73 -24.71
C PHE A 358 5.71 28.88 -25.65
N SER A 359 6.31 27.89 -26.29
CA SER A 359 5.64 26.93 -27.15
C SER A 359 6.34 25.57 -27.16
N VAL A 360 5.61 24.53 -27.55
CA VAL A 360 6.14 23.18 -27.73
C VAL A 360 5.71 22.62 -29.08
N GLU A 361 6.69 22.17 -29.87
CA GLU A 361 6.50 21.54 -31.18
C GLU A 361 7.05 20.11 -31.14
N TYR A 362 6.29 19.14 -31.61
CA TYR A 362 6.74 17.78 -31.87
C TYR A 362 7.32 17.70 -33.28
N ILE A 363 8.46 17.03 -33.40
CA ILE A 363 9.16 16.75 -34.65
C ILE A 363 9.28 15.22 -34.75
N SER A 364 8.54 14.60 -35.66
CA SER A 364 8.62 13.15 -35.88
C SER A 364 9.91 12.75 -36.58
N SER A 365 10.20 11.45 -36.58
CA SER A 365 11.38 10.86 -37.23
C SER A 365 11.50 11.15 -38.74
N ASN A 366 10.39 11.41 -39.43
CA ASN A 366 10.34 11.81 -40.84
C ASN A 366 10.40 13.35 -41.05
N GLY A 367 10.60 14.13 -39.98
CA GLY A 367 10.68 15.59 -40.02
C GLY A 367 9.34 16.33 -40.06
N ALA A 368 8.20 15.63 -40.00
CA ALA A 368 6.90 16.28 -39.88
C ALA A 368 6.76 16.97 -38.51
N LYS A 369 6.11 18.13 -38.50
CA LYS A 369 5.98 18.99 -37.33
C LYS A 369 4.53 19.04 -36.88
N MET A 370 4.31 18.97 -35.57
CA MET A 370 2.98 19.08 -34.95
C MET A 370 3.06 20.01 -33.74
N GLN A 371 2.17 21.00 -33.68
CA GLN A 371 2.10 21.90 -32.52
C GLN A 371 1.49 21.15 -31.32
N MET A 372 2.24 21.03 -30.23
CA MET A 372 1.77 20.38 -29.00
C MET A 372 1.25 21.39 -27.98
N LEU A 373 1.91 22.55 -27.88
CA LEU A 373 1.45 23.69 -27.09
C LEU A 373 1.59 24.95 -27.93
N PRO A 374 0.50 25.68 -28.24
CA PRO A 374 0.57 26.91 -29.02
C PRO A 374 1.35 28.01 -28.29
N TYR A 375 1.92 28.94 -29.05
CA TYR A 375 2.65 30.08 -28.50
C TYR A 375 1.74 30.97 -27.65
N GLN A 376 2.13 31.18 -26.39
CA GLN A 376 1.52 32.15 -25.47
C GLN A 376 2.59 32.74 -24.55
N ARG A 377 2.28 33.84 -23.86
CA ARG A 377 3.20 34.53 -22.94
C ARG A 377 2.87 34.17 -21.50
N TYR A 378 3.88 33.73 -20.73
CA TYR A 378 3.71 33.26 -19.35
C TYR A 378 4.78 33.81 -18.41
N ASP A 379 4.41 34.12 -17.18
CA ASP A 379 5.36 34.40 -16.09
C ASP A 379 5.95 33.09 -15.50
N SER A 380 5.14 32.04 -15.50
CA SER A 380 5.49 30.66 -15.17
C SER A 380 4.48 29.74 -15.85
N HIS A 381 4.90 28.53 -16.22
CA HIS A 381 3.98 27.54 -16.76
C HIS A 381 4.45 26.13 -16.44
N GLN A 382 3.49 25.26 -16.23
CA GLN A 382 3.69 23.82 -16.09
C GLN A 382 2.72 23.11 -17.05
N GLY A 383 3.21 22.14 -17.80
CA GLY A 383 2.37 21.40 -18.74
C GLY A 383 2.94 20.03 -19.05
N ASN A 384 2.10 19.21 -19.67
CA ASN A 384 2.43 17.83 -20.00
C ASN A 384 1.48 17.27 -21.07
N PHE A 385 1.90 16.17 -21.71
CA PHE A 385 1.07 15.35 -22.58
C PHE A 385 1.69 13.96 -22.78
N TYR A 386 0.91 13.03 -23.33
CA TYR A 386 1.45 11.76 -23.83
C TYR A 386 1.91 11.93 -25.28
N SER A 387 3.08 11.39 -25.57
CA SER A 387 3.77 11.48 -26.85
C SER A 387 2.99 10.71 -27.92
N PRO A 388 2.48 11.35 -28.98
CA PRO A 388 1.82 10.66 -30.09
C PRO A 388 2.74 9.76 -30.92
N GLY A 389 4.06 9.79 -30.69
CA GLY A 389 5.01 8.94 -31.44
C GLY A 389 6.46 9.10 -31.01
N VAL A 390 7.36 8.41 -31.70
CA VAL A 390 8.81 8.52 -31.51
C VAL A 390 9.33 9.72 -32.31
N GLY A 391 10.08 10.61 -31.64
CA GLY A 391 10.59 11.84 -32.26
C GLY A 391 11.25 12.77 -31.25
N SER A 392 11.27 14.06 -31.53
CA SER A 392 11.86 15.08 -30.65
C SER A 392 10.88 16.20 -30.37
N TYR A 393 10.84 16.66 -29.13
CA TYR A 393 10.03 17.81 -28.72
C TYR A 393 10.92 19.03 -28.59
N LYS A 394 10.57 20.07 -29.34
CA LYS A 394 11.24 21.36 -29.31
C LYS A 394 10.45 22.31 -28.41
N LEU A 395 11.01 22.62 -27.24
CA LEU A 395 10.46 23.59 -26.31
C LEU A 395 11.19 24.91 -26.50
N VAL A 396 10.45 25.99 -26.74
CA VAL A 396 11.01 27.29 -27.12
C VAL A 396 10.58 28.34 -26.10
N TRP A 397 11.55 28.97 -25.45
CA TRP A 397 11.35 30.21 -24.69
C TRP A 397 11.77 31.40 -25.55
N ASP A 398 10.82 32.26 -25.86
CA ASP A 398 10.95 33.34 -26.80
C ASP A 398 10.98 34.70 -26.09
N ASN A 399 12.09 35.43 -26.27
CA ASN A 399 12.27 36.81 -25.86
C ASN A 399 12.52 37.75 -27.05
N SER A 400 12.17 37.33 -28.27
CA SER A 400 12.36 38.09 -29.50
C SER A 400 11.58 39.41 -29.52
N TYR A 401 10.43 39.46 -28.84
CA TYR A 401 9.59 40.65 -28.76
C TYR A 401 10.07 41.70 -27.74
N SER A 402 11.00 41.36 -26.84
CA SER A 402 11.47 42.29 -25.80
C SER A 402 12.66 43.10 -26.30
N THR A 403 12.49 44.41 -26.34
CA THR A 403 13.51 45.37 -26.79
C THR A 403 14.44 45.83 -25.66
N PHE A 404 14.02 45.73 -24.39
CA PHE A 404 14.74 46.32 -23.25
C PHE A 404 15.08 45.34 -22.13
N TYR A 405 14.35 44.22 -21.99
CA TYR A 405 14.47 43.34 -20.84
C TYR A 405 14.95 41.93 -21.23
N ARG A 406 16.08 41.52 -20.67
CA ARG A 406 16.49 40.11 -20.61
C ARG A 406 15.58 39.34 -19.65
N LYS A 407 15.48 38.03 -19.84
CA LYS A 407 14.69 37.13 -19.01
C LYS A 407 15.59 36.05 -18.44
N THR A 408 15.45 35.77 -17.16
CA THR A 408 16.13 34.64 -16.52
C THR A 408 15.09 33.58 -16.25
N VAL A 409 15.19 32.47 -16.97
CA VAL A 409 14.24 31.37 -16.92
C VAL A 409 14.90 30.23 -16.16
N ARG A 410 14.26 29.84 -15.06
CA ARG A 410 14.57 28.62 -14.33
C ARG A 410 13.59 27.55 -14.78
N TYR A 411 14.08 26.51 -15.44
CA TYR A 411 13.24 25.50 -16.09
C TYR A 411 13.72 24.08 -15.87
N LYS A 412 12.78 23.15 -16.09
CA LYS A 412 12.98 21.71 -16.16
C LYS A 412 12.10 21.15 -17.28
N VAL A 413 12.65 20.21 -18.04
CA VAL A 413 11.96 19.52 -19.13
C VAL A 413 12.38 18.08 -19.12
N ASP A 414 11.44 17.16 -19.30
CA ASP A 414 11.75 15.73 -19.31
C ASP A 414 10.72 14.90 -20.09
N ALA A 415 11.13 13.68 -20.47
CA ALA A 415 10.27 12.68 -21.10
C ALA A 415 10.44 11.31 -20.44
N ILE A 416 9.32 10.64 -20.18
CA ILE A 416 9.27 9.36 -19.49
C ILE A 416 8.67 8.30 -20.42
N PRO A 417 9.39 7.22 -20.77
CA PRO A 417 8.83 6.16 -21.59
C PRO A 417 7.63 5.48 -20.91
N PRO A 418 6.65 4.94 -21.66
CA PRO A 418 5.57 4.18 -21.08
C PRO A 418 6.13 2.96 -20.35
N VAL A 419 5.50 2.58 -19.23
CA VAL A 419 5.88 1.37 -18.48
C VAL A 419 5.64 0.17 -19.40
N ALA A 420 6.70 -0.50 -19.82
CA ALA A 420 6.58 -1.79 -20.50
C ALA A 420 5.88 -2.76 -19.52
N ASP A 421 4.85 -3.46 -19.99
CA ASP A 421 4.36 -4.63 -19.28
C ASP A 421 5.56 -5.57 -19.07
N ALA A 422 5.84 -5.87 -17.80
CA ALA A 422 6.93 -6.75 -17.39
C ALA A 422 6.84 -8.17 -18.00
N GLN A 423 5.77 -8.48 -18.74
CA GLN A 423 5.59 -9.72 -19.48
C GLN A 423 6.47 -9.86 -20.74
N LYS A 424 7.16 -8.82 -21.22
CA LYS A 424 8.01 -8.93 -22.42
C LYS A 424 9.49 -9.24 -22.16
N LEU A 425 9.91 -9.39 -20.90
CA LEU A 425 11.31 -9.70 -20.54
C LEU A 425 11.54 -11.16 -20.10
N GLU A 426 10.49 -11.99 -20.03
CA GLU A 426 10.62 -13.43 -19.76
C GLU A 426 10.78 -14.28 -21.03
N ASP A 427 10.57 -13.73 -22.23
CA ASP A 427 10.75 -14.45 -23.50
C ASP A 427 12.18 -14.37 -24.07
N GLN A 428 13.14 -13.80 -23.33
CA GLN A 428 14.53 -13.65 -23.80
C GLN A 428 15.62 -13.98 -22.76
N ASN A 429 15.40 -14.98 -21.88
CA ASN A 429 16.51 -15.67 -21.21
C ASN A 429 16.21 -17.14 -20.98
#